data_AF-A0A0R0J0N8-F1
#
_entry.id   AF-A0A0R0J0N8-F1
#
_cell.length_a   1.000
_cell.length_b   1.000
_cell.length_c   1.000
_cell.angle_alpha   90.00
_cell.angle_beta   90.00
_cell.angle_gamma   90.00
#
_symmetry.space_group_name_H-M   'P 1'
#
loop_
_entity.id
_entity.type
_entity.pdbx_description
1 polymer ?
#
loop_
_entity_poly.entity_id
_entity_poly.type
_entity_poly.pdbx_seq_one_letter_code
_entity_poly.pdbx_strand_id
1 'polypeptide(L)'
;MSPAEVELPGSQINHSLPQKGMSSKSNRCKRWSQEHRLFLLGLEKHGSGDWKNISRIIETRTPLQVASHAQKYFLRQALGDKAKRRSINDI
;
A
#
# COMPACT_ATOMS: atom_id res chain seq x y z
N MET A 1 -31.08 -15.75 -6.05
CA MET A 1 -31.07 -14.45 -5.36
C MET A 1 -29.77 -13.73 -5.70
N SER A 2 -29.85 -12.69 -6.53
CA SER A 2 -28.71 -11.83 -6.91
C SER A 2 -28.84 -10.51 -6.16
N PRO A 3 -27.96 -10.18 -5.21
CA PRO A 3 -27.88 -8.83 -4.68
C PRO A 3 -26.88 -7.99 -5.48
N ALA A 4 -27.46 -7.07 -6.25
CA ALA A 4 -27.05 -5.69 -6.54
C ALA A 4 -25.56 -5.33 -6.63
N GLU A 5 -25.21 -4.79 -7.80
CA GLU A 5 -24.04 -3.95 -8.03
C GLU A 5 -23.96 -2.84 -6.97
N VAL A 6 -22.92 -2.91 -6.14
CA VAL A 6 -22.53 -1.81 -5.26
C VAL A 6 -21.79 -0.79 -6.10
N GLU A 7 -22.56 0.12 -6.69
CA GLU A 7 -22.12 1.38 -7.28
C GLU A 7 -21.39 2.19 -6.20
N LEU A 8 -20.06 2.35 -6.33
CA LEU A 8 -19.25 3.18 -5.44
C LEU A 8 -19.40 4.66 -5.85
N PRO A 9 -19.95 5.54 -5.00
CA PRO A 9 -20.05 6.97 -5.30
C PRO A 9 -18.68 7.65 -5.33
N GLY A 10 -18.60 8.64 -6.21
CA GLY A 10 -17.39 9.29 -6.69
C GLY A 10 -16.47 9.96 -5.66
N SER A 11 -15.23 10.03 -6.12
CA SER A 11 -14.08 10.77 -5.61
C SER A 11 -14.39 12.21 -5.19
N GLN A 12 -14.28 12.48 -3.89
CA GLN A 12 -13.83 13.79 -3.40
C GLN A 12 -13.01 13.59 -2.11
N ILE A 13 -11.70 13.39 -2.27
CA ILE A 13 -10.76 13.42 -1.15
C ILE A 13 -9.65 14.44 -1.42
N ASN A 14 -9.91 15.65 -0.95
CA ASN A 14 -9.01 16.74 -0.73
C ASN A 14 -8.04 16.36 0.40
N HIS A 15 -6.87 15.82 0.04
CA HIS A 15 -5.79 15.53 0.98
C HIS A 15 -4.67 16.57 0.82
N SER A 16 -4.86 17.72 1.46
CA SER A 16 -3.79 18.66 1.76
C SER A 16 -2.70 17.95 2.56
N LEU A 17 -1.50 17.77 2.01
CA LEU A 17 -0.37 17.21 2.73
C LEU A 17 0.11 18.20 3.80
N PRO A 18 0.34 17.75 5.04
CA PRO A 18 1.49 18.22 5.79
C PRO A 18 2.56 17.13 5.79
N GLN A 19 3.64 17.37 5.05
CA GLN A 19 4.90 16.66 5.23
C GLN A 19 5.50 17.09 6.58
N LYS A 20 5.49 16.21 7.59
CA LYS A 20 6.33 16.39 8.78
C LYS A 20 6.81 15.04 9.29
N GLY A 21 8.11 14.82 9.18
CA GLY A 21 8.80 13.61 9.63
C GLY A 21 8.74 13.46 11.15
N MET A 22 8.86 12.21 11.62
CA MET A 22 9.37 11.84 12.95
C MET A 22 9.41 10.31 13.11
N SER A 23 10.65 9.81 13.21
CA SER A 23 11.14 8.91 14.25
C SER A 23 10.51 7.51 14.43
N SER A 24 11.27 6.52 13.99
CA SER A 24 11.58 5.25 14.67
C SER A 24 10.70 4.87 15.88
N LYS A 25 9.72 4.00 15.64
CA LYS A 25 9.34 2.87 16.52
C LYS A 25 8.34 1.98 15.77
N SER A 26 8.91 0.98 15.10
CA SER A 26 8.20 -0.24 14.68
C SER A 26 7.35 -0.73 15.84
N ASN A 27 6.01 -0.78 15.71
CA ASN A 27 5.20 -1.78 16.43
C ASN A 27 3.71 -1.90 16.08
N ARG A 28 3.01 -1.03 15.33
CA ARG A 28 1.55 -1.25 15.08
C ARG A 28 0.99 -0.88 13.70
N CYS A 29 1.79 -0.95 12.63
CA CYS A 29 1.29 -0.78 11.26
C CYS A 29 0.52 -2.03 10.76
N LYS A 30 -0.52 -2.46 11.48
CA LYS A 30 -1.30 -3.70 11.24
C LYS A 30 -2.50 -3.53 10.29
N ARG A 31 -2.65 -2.40 9.61
CA ARG A 31 -3.83 -2.18 8.72
C ARG A 31 -3.80 -3.07 7.47
N TRP A 32 -2.62 -3.53 7.05
CA TRP A 32 -2.46 -4.37 5.86
C TRP A 32 -2.11 -5.84 6.17
N SER A 33 -2.14 -6.32 7.42
CA SER A 33 -1.58 -7.65 7.73
C SER A 33 -2.30 -8.85 7.08
N GLN A 34 -3.62 -8.81 6.96
CA GLN A 34 -4.40 -9.92 6.38
C GLN A 34 -4.32 -9.94 4.85
N GLU A 35 -4.50 -8.76 4.25
CA GLU A 35 -4.57 -8.58 2.80
C GLU A 35 -3.20 -8.47 2.14
N HIS A 36 -2.15 -8.15 2.91
CA HIS A 36 -0.80 -8.04 2.37
C HIS A 36 -0.31 -9.36 1.77
N ARG A 37 -0.73 -10.50 2.32
CA ARG A 37 -0.41 -11.82 1.74
C ARG A 37 -1.00 -11.95 0.34
N LEU A 38 -2.26 -11.56 0.17
CA LEU A 38 -2.96 -11.55 -1.12
C LEU A 38 -2.36 -10.53 -2.09
N PHE A 39 -1.94 -9.37 -1.58
CA PHE A 39 -1.20 -8.37 -2.36
C PHE A 39 0.11 -8.95 -2.92
N LEU A 40 0.91 -9.62 -2.10
CA LEU A 40 2.16 -10.24 -2.54
C LEU A 40 1.90 -11.37 -3.54
N LEU A 41 0.89 -12.21 -3.29
CA LEU A 41 0.46 -13.25 -4.24
C LEU A 41 0.00 -12.64 -5.57
N GLY A 42 -0.71 -11.51 -5.53
CA GLY A 42 -1.13 -10.78 -6.71
C GLY A 42 0.04 -10.20 -7.50
N LEU A 43 1.05 -9.66 -6.80
CA LEU A 43 2.30 -9.21 -7.41
C LEU A 43 3.05 -10.36 -8.08
N GLU A 44 3.08 -11.54 -7.48
CA GLU A 44 3.72 -12.73 -8.06
C GLU A 44 2.96 -13.25 -9.30
N LYS A 45 1.62 -13.26 -9.25
CA LYS A 45 0.78 -13.78 -10.33
C LYS A 45 0.63 -12.86 -11.53
N HIS A 46 0.42 -11.56 -11.30
CA HIS A 46 0.14 -10.58 -12.36
C HIS A 46 1.28 -9.59 -12.60
N GLY A 47 2.25 -9.50 -11.69
CA GLY A 47 3.28 -8.46 -11.74
C GLY A 47 2.82 -7.12 -11.17
N SER A 48 3.74 -6.15 -11.16
CA SER A 48 3.44 -4.77 -10.79
C SER A 48 2.77 -4.03 -11.96
N GLY A 49 1.56 -3.49 -11.75
CA GLY A 49 0.85 -2.68 -12.75
C GLY A 49 -0.61 -3.09 -12.93
N ASP A 50 -0.92 -4.37 -12.75
CA ASP A 50 -2.27 -4.93 -12.87
C ASP A 50 -3.08 -4.81 -11.56
N TRP A 51 -3.17 -3.58 -11.03
CA TRP A 51 -3.84 -3.30 -9.76
C TRP A 51 -5.31 -3.74 -9.75
N LYS A 52 -5.95 -3.76 -10.92
CA LYS A 52 -7.31 -4.27 -11.10
C LYS A 52 -7.39 -5.76 -10.76
N ASN A 53 -6.48 -6.58 -11.29
CA ASN A 53 -6.46 -8.02 -11.01
C ASN A 53 -6.02 -8.31 -9.56
N ILE A 54 -5.02 -7.57 -9.06
CA ILE A 54 -4.58 -7.70 -7.67
C ILE A 54 -5.71 -7.33 -6.69
N SER A 55 -6.48 -6.28 -6.99
CA SER A 55 -7.67 -5.90 -6.22
C SER A 55 -8.72 -7.01 -6.21
N ARG A 56 -8.95 -7.70 -7.34
CA ARG A 56 -9.84 -8.86 -7.38
C ARG A 56 -9.38 -10.01 -6.49
N ILE A 57 -8.07 -10.22 -6.34
CA ILE A 57 -7.52 -11.25 -5.44
C ILE A 57 -7.72 -10.86 -3.96
N ILE A 58 -7.59 -9.57 -3.65
CA ILE A 58 -7.75 -9.09 -2.28
C ILE A 58 -9.23 -9.00 -1.88
N GLU A 59 -10.11 -8.71 -2.85
CA GLU A 59 -11.57 -8.49 -2.74
C GLU A 59 -11.96 -7.28 -1.87
N THR A 60 -11.19 -7.00 -0.84
CA THR A 60 -11.43 -6.03 0.23
C THR A 60 -10.83 -4.65 -0.04
N ARG A 61 -10.00 -4.50 -1.08
CA ARG A 61 -9.39 -3.23 -1.49
C ARG A 61 -9.72 -2.87 -2.92
N THR A 62 -9.91 -1.59 -3.15
CA THR A 62 -10.07 -1.04 -4.50
C THR A 62 -8.72 -1.01 -5.24
N PRO A 63 -8.70 -1.07 -6.58
CA PRO A 63 -7.47 -0.99 -7.36
C PRO A 63 -6.62 0.25 -7.03
N LEU A 64 -7.27 1.37 -6.70
CA LEU A 64 -6.61 2.60 -6.28
C LEU A 64 -5.92 2.46 -4.91
N GLN A 65 -6.57 1.80 -3.95
CA GLN A 65 -5.97 1.50 -2.64
C GLN A 65 -4.78 0.55 -2.79
N VAL A 66 -4.91 -0.46 -3.65
CA VAL A 66 -3.82 -1.39 -3.97
C VAL A 66 -2.64 -0.65 -4.60
N ALA A 67 -2.89 0.23 -5.57
CA ALA A 67 -1.85 1.05 -6.19
C ALA A 67 -1.14 1.97 -5.18
N SER A 68 -1.91 2.64 -4.30
CA SER A 68 -1.35 3.47 -3.23
C SER A 68 -0.50 2.66 -2.25
N HIS A 69 -0.95 1.45 -1.91
CA HIS A 69 -0.19 0.53 -1.07
C HIS A 69 1.07 0.05 -1.76
N ALA A 70 0.99 -0.32 -3.04
CA ALA A 70 2.13 -0.75 -3.85
C ALA A 70 3.19 0.35 -3.92
N GLN A 71 2.79 1.59 -4.18
CA GLN A 71 3.70 2.74 -4.17
C GLN A 71 4.44 2.87 -2.84
N LYS A 72 3.72 2.85 -1.71
CA LYS A 72 4.32 2.90 -0.37
C LYS A 72 5.20 1.68 -0.09
N TYR A 73 4.80 0.50 -0.56
CA TYR A 73 5.54 -0.74 -0.40
C TYR A 73 6.88 -0.67 -1.15
N PHE A 74 6.89 -0.31 -2.44
CA PHE A 74 8.12 -0.15 -3.22
C PHE A 74 9.03 0.95 -2.68
N LEU A 75 8.46 2.08 -2.22
CA LEU A 75 9.24 3.12 -1.55
C LEU A 75 9.90 2.60 -0.27
N ARG A 76 9.18 1.83 0.56
CA ARG A 76 9.76 1.22 1.76
C ARG A 76 10.82 0.17 1.42
N GLN A 77 10.60 -0.65 0.40
CA GLN A 77 11.60 -1.62 -0.08
C GLN A 77 12.88 -0.90 -0.52
N ALA A 78 12.77 0.13 -1.36
CA ALA A 78 13.91 0.92 -1.83
C ALA A 78 14.63 1.68 -0.70
N LEU A 79 13.89 2.13 0.32
CA LEU A 79 14.48 2.72 1.53
C LEU A 79 15.16 1.68 2.41
N GLY A 80 14.67 0.45 2.50
CA GLY A 80 15.31 -0.64 3.23
C GLY A 80 16.72 -0.95 2.72
N ASP A 81 16.91 -0.94 1.40
CA ASP A 81 18.23 -1.10 0.77
C ASP A 81 19.14 0.13 0.96
N LYS A 82 18.56 1.35 0.96
CA LYS A 82 19.32 2.60 1.11
C LYS A 82 19.57 3.01 2.57
N ALA A 83 18.81 2.49 3.52
CA ALA A 83 18.94 2.77 4.96
C ALA A 83 20.19 2.12 5.59
N LYS A 84 20.95 1.31 4.82
CA LYS A 84 22.32 0.93 5.21
C LYS A 84 23.32 2.09 5.07
N ARG A 85 22.93 3.26 4.53
CA ARG A 85 23.75 4.47 4.52
C ARG A 85 23.56 5.24 5.83
N ARG A 86 24.53 5.03 6.74
CA ARG A 86 25.01 5.86 7.86
C ARG A 86 23.97 6.76 8.55
N SER A 87 23.79 6.51 9.85
CA SER A 87 23.09 7.41 10.77
C SER A 87 23.56 8.86 10.58
N ILE A 88 22.61 9.79 10.50
CA ILE A 88 22.92 11.23 10.45
C ILE A 88 23.53 11.74 11.77
N ASN A 89 23.54 10.89 12.80
CA ASN A 89 24.03 11.15 14.16
C ASN A 89 25.43 10.54 14.43
N ASP A 90 26.28 10.39 13.40
CA ASP A 90 27.61 9.79 13.49
C ASP A 90 28.74 10.83 13.19
N ILE A 91 28.69 12.00 13.84
CA ILE A 91 29.70 13.09 13.81
C ILE A 91 30.32 13.23 15.20
#